data_AF-A0A543JP36-F1
#
_entry.id   AF-A0A543JP36-F1
#
_cell.length_a   1.000
_cell.length_b   1.000
_cell.length_c   1.000
_cell.angle_alpha   90.00
_cell.angle_beta   90.00
_cell.angle_gamma   90.00
#
_symmetry.space_group_name_H-M   'P 1'
#
loop_
_entity.id
_entity.type
_entity.pdbx_description
1 polymer ?
#
loop_
_entity_poly.entity_id
_entity_poly.type
_entity_poly.pdbx_seq_one_letter_code
_entity_poly.pdbx_strand_id
1 'polypeptide(L)'
;MMRNQGRHRFSRRTKLTAGVTGLALTIGLAVAISTTGDQGTAQADGADISLFVDITKQQRNVRAPRPQRGASTGTFTVDCGRNENGHFNPDNFIAQPGVRNGAEHLHDYVGNVSTDADSTNESLLEADTTCKNGDKSAYFWPVVRIDRENEDGEPGQPAGAEVECPDVRRKLRTVPRQAKAEVDRNLQAMKDQIAGANTKLKAAANVEDPNFVNNAVLRPLRDKRTASLDRIAQAIDRVAERPRGLRRLAPCTVKDGDGDDAKVAEAAREAEADAPEKGDGKSASDENELPGNEGEIQRPEVVDITFRGSPVGKVEPMPQFLRVLYGDAKVSTNGPKNARKSWTCTGFEDKVLIDKYPICPQGSKVKRIHDFASCWDGRNTDSANHRDHIVYPDGNGKCPRGFKAVPQLRISLTYDIPRDVQVAGQYAVDAFPQEEHNPFSDHDDFANVMSEEIMNRLVQCVNSGRRCRE
;
A
#
# COMPACT_ATOMS: atom_id res chain seq x y z
N MET A 1 -27.50 10.15 62.95
CA MET A 1 -27.23 9.86 61.52
C MET A 1 -27.12 11.17 60.75
N MET A 2 -26.37 11.14 59.66
CA MET A 2 -25.65 12.25 59.02
C MET A 2 -26.43 13.50 58.58
N ARG A 3 -25.73 14.63 58.78
CA ARG A 3 -25.56 15.83 57.94
C ARG A 3 -26.66 16.18 56.94
N ASN A 4 -27.29 17.33 57.17
CA ASN A 4 -27.91 18.14 56.13
C ASN A 4 -27.75 19.65 56.41
N GLN A 5 -27.81 20.45 55.34
CA GLN A 5 -27.81 21.93 55.26
C GLN A 5 -26.42 22.60 55.40
N GLY A 6 -26.06 23.63 54.64
CA GLY A 6 -26.80 24.51 53.74
C GLY A 6 -26.07 25.86 53.70
N ARG A 7 -25.90 26.43 52.50
CA ARG A 7 -25.15 27.67 52.19
C ARG A 7 -25.61 28.88 53.02
N HIS A 8 -24.67 29.75 53.39
CA HIS A 8 -24.96 31.17 53.63
C HIS A 8 -23.92 32.11 52.99
N ARG A 9 -24.45 33.07 52.22
CA ARG A 9 -23.82 34.27 51.67
C ARG A 9 -23.37 35.20 52.80
N PHE A 10 -22.28 35.93 52.60
CA PHE A 10 -22.07 37.23 53.26
C PHE A 10 -21.76 38.36 52.27
N SER A 11 -22.25 39.52 52.70
CA SER A 11 -22.56 40.80 52.05
C SER A 11 -21.44 41.53 51.29
N ARG A 12 -21.86 42.29 50.26
CA ARG A 12 -21.17 43.42 49.62
C ARG A 12 -20.85 44.56 50.60
N ARG A 13 -19.79 45.34 50.31
CA ARG A 13 -19.83 46.81 50.28
C ARG A 13 -18.76 47.37 49.33
N THR A 14 -19.17 48.36 48.55
CA THR A 14 -18.48 49.05 47.46
C THR A 14 -18.11 50.48 47.89
N LYS A 15 -17.11 51.09 47.23
CA LYS A 15 -16.88 52.53 46.86
C LYS A 15 -15.44 52.98 47.21
N LEU A 16 -14.69 53.80 46.46
CA LEU A 16 -14.74 54.42 45.11
C LEU A 16 -13.43 55.26 44.96
N THR A 17 -12.77 55.26 43.77
CA THR A 17 -11.98 56.35 43.07
C THR A 17 -10.82 57.13 43.77
N ALA A 18 -9.73 57.63 43.15
CA ALA A 18 -9.28 57.83 41.74
C ALA A 18 -7.77 58.23 41.65
N GLY A 19 -7.15 58.05 40.46
CA GLY A 19 -6.06 58.88 39.87
C GLY A 19 -4.59 58.42 40.08
N VAL A 20 -3.60 58.50 39.16
CA VAL A 20 -3.40 59.01 37.78
C VAL A 20 -2.10 58.35 37.20
N THR A 21 -2.06 58.24 35.86
CA THR A 21 -1.04 57.78 34.86
C THR A 21 0.47 57.65 35.15
N GLY A 22 1.09 56.65 34.51
CA GLY A 22 2.52 56.59 34.16
C GLY A 22 2.84 55.52 33.10
N LEU A 23 3.40 55.96 31.95
CA LEU A 23 3.70 55.21 30.72
C LEU A 23 5.02 54.42 30.84
N ALA A 24 5.10 53.17 30.36
CA ALA A 24 6.38 52.53 30.01
C ALA A 24 6.20 51.43 28.94
N LEU A 25 6.72 51.69 27.74
CA LEU A 25 6.98 50.73 26.67
C LEU A 25 8.15 49.82 27.07
N THR A 26 7.97 48.50 27.03
CA THR A 26 9.07 47.54 26.99
C THR A 26 8.91 46.63 25.77
N ILE A 27 9.88 46.74 24.87
CA ILE A 27 10.06 45.93 23.67
C ILE A 27 10.56 44.55 24.13
N GLY A 28 9.77 43.50 23.92
CA GLY A 28 10.19 42.12 24.09
C GLY A 28 10.92 41.65 22.82
N LEU A 29 12.25 41.53 22.92
CA LEU A 29 13.10 40.91 21.90
C LEU A 29 12.95 39.38 22.02
N ALA A 30 12.15 38.77 21.15
CA ALA A 30 12.16 37.32 20.94
C ALA A 30 13.16 37.00 19.83
N VAL A 31 14.33 36.49 20.20
CA VAL A 31 15.32 35.95 19.26
C VAL A 31 14.76 34.62 18.74
N ALA A 32 14.15 34.64 17.55
CA ALA A 32 13.82 33.44 16.81
C ALA A 32 15.09 32.93 16.11
N ILE A 33 15.72 31.91 16.66
CA ILE A 33 16.77 31.16 15.98
C ILE A 33 16.09 30.39 14.84
N SER A 34 16.18 30.93 13.63
CA SER A 34 15.75 30.24 12.42
C SER A 34 16.82 29.20 12.09
N THR A 35 16.61 27.96 12.52
CA THR A 35 17.29 26.82 11.90
C THR A 35 16.68 26.66 10.51
N THR A 36 17.33 27.21 9.49
CA THR A 36 17.03 26.92 8.08
C THR A 36 17.33 25.44 7.85
N GLY A 37 16.30 24.60 8.02
CA GLY A 37 16.29 23.25 7.50
C GLY A 37 16.07 23.34 6.00
N ASP A 38 17.11 22.99 5.26
CA ASP A 38 17.08 22.80 3.81
C ASP A 38 16.01 21.75 3.49
N GLN A 39 14.95 22.14 2.76
CA GLN A 39 13.89 21.21 2.38
C GLN A 39 14.30 20.49 1.10
N GLY A 40 14.62 19.21 1.28
CA GLY A 40 14.97 18.30 0.20
C GLY A 40 13.91 18.25 -0.89
N THR A 41 14.39 18.34 -2.12
CA THR A 41 13.67 18.12 -3.36
C THR A 41 13.10 16.70 -3.41
N ALA A 42 11.81 16.54 -3.70
CA ALA A 42 11.18 15.24 -3.91
C ALA A 42 11.13 14.89 -5.41
N GLN A 43 11.71 13.73 -5.72
CA GLN A 43 11.77 13.02 -7.00
C GLN A 43 10.37 12.51 -7.42
N ALA A 44 10.13 12.29 -8.73
CA ALA A 44 9.00 11.51 -9.22
C ALA A 44 9.47 10.16 -9.77
N ASP A 45 8.60 9.17 -9.62
CA ASP A 45 8.67 7.76 -10.08
C ASP A 45 9.47 6.79 -9.19
N GLY A 46 9.37 6.99 -7.88
CA GLY A 46 9.73 6.05 -6.82
C GLY A 46 8.85 6.32 -5.59
N ALA A 47 8.90 5.47 -4.57
CA ALA A 47 8.24 5.82 -3.30
C ALA A 47 8.82 7.15 -2.77
N ASP A 48 7.98 8.00 -2.16
CA ASP A 48 8.47 9.26 -1.57
C ASP A 48 9.68 8.98 -0.67
N ILE A 49 10.78 9.69 -0.89
CA ILE A 49 12.03 9.54 -0.14
C ILE A 49 11.80 9.70 1.38
N SER A 50 10.76 10.43 1.79
CA SER A 50 10.34 10.56 3.19
C SER A 50 9.91 9.22 3.84
N LEU A 51 9.55 8.24 3.02
CA LEU A 51 9.23 6.86 3.40
C LEU A 51 10.47 6.00 3.63
N PHE A 52 11.67 6.52 3.36
CA PHE A 52 12.94 5.81 3.57
C PHE A 52 13.62 6.27 4.85
N VAL A 53 14.22 5.32 5.59
CA VAL A 53 15.01 5.65 6.79
C VAL A 53 16.28 4.83 6.87
N ASP A 54 17.33 5.46 7.35
CA ASP A 54 18.52 4.75 7.82
C ASP A 54 18.14 3.92 9.06
N ILE A 55 18.21 2.59 8.92
CA ILE A 55 17.84 1.65 9.99
C ILE A 55 18.77 1.78 11.20
N THR A 56 20.02 2.24 11.01
CA THR A 56 21.00 2.36 12.08
C THR A 56 20.66 3.48 13.07
N LYS A 57 19.80 4.41 12.65
CA LYS A 57 19.30 5.52 13.47
C LYS A 57 18.03 5.16 14.24
N GLN A 58 17.45 3.99 14.00
CA GLN A 58 16.19 3.58 14.61
C GLN A 58 16.42 2.92 15.97
N GLN A 59 15.50 3.19 16.90
CA GLN A 59 15.53 2.55 18.21
C GLN A 59 15.05 1.10 18.12
N ARG A 60 15.59 0.26 19.01
CA ARG A 60 15.16 -1.13 19.12
C ARG A 60 13.69 -1.19 19.55
N ASN A 61 12.88 -1.91 18.79
CA ASN A 61 11.45 -2.08 19.05
C ASN A 61 10.98 -3.54 18.96
N VAL A 62 11.86 -4.46 18.57
CA VAL A 62 11.57 -5.90 18.57
C VAL A 62 11.80 -6.48 19.96
N ARG A 63 10.77 -7.13 20.51
CA ARG A 63 10.84 -7.84 21.79
C ARG A 63 10.38 -9.28 21.62
N ALA A 64 11.33 -10.19 21.61
CA ALA A 64 11.03 -11.61 21.64
C ALA A 64 10.59 -12.05 23.06
N PRO A 65 9.44 -12.74 23.21
CA PRO A 65 9.05 -13.33 24.48
C PRO A 65 10.02 -14.44 24.90
N ARG A 66 10.34 -14.50 26.20
CA ARG A 66 11.24 -15.53 26.73
C ARG A 66 10.49 -16.87 26.85
N PRO A 67 11.06 -17.99 26.37
CA PRO A 67 10.46 -19.30 26.55
C PRO A 67 10.24 -19.64 28.04
N GLN A 68 9.03 -20.07 28.35
CA GLN A 68 8.63 -20.56 29.67
C GLN A 68 8.82 -22.08 29.78
N ARG A 69 8.68 -22.62 30.99
CA ARG A 69 8.67 -24.07 31.19
C ARG A 69 7.53 -24.70 30.39
N GLY A 70 7.87 -25.67 29.52
CA GLY A 70 6.89 -26.34 28.65
C GLY A 70 6.69 -25.69 27.29
N ALA A 71 7.43 -24.61 26.97
CA ALA A 71 7.42 -23.99 25.66
C ALA A 71 7.68 -24.99 24.51
N SER A 72 7.16 -24.64 23.33
CA SER A 72 7.53 -25.24 22.05
C SER A 72 8.60 -24.33 21.44
N THR A 73 9.86 -24.74 21.53
CA THR A 73 11.02 -23.92 21.13
C THR A 73 11.59 -24.31 19.76
N GLY A 74 10.99 -25.32 19.11
CA GLY A 74 11.46 -25.81 17.84
C GLY A 74 10.99 -24.95 16.67
N THR A 75 11.58 -25.22 15.51
CA THR A 75 11.27 -24.58 14.24
C THR A 75 11.17 -25.63 13.14
N PHE A 76 10.30 -25.39 12.17
CA PHE A 76 10.15 -26.24 11.00
C PHE A 76 10.16 -25.34 9.76
N THR A 77 11.14 -25.50 8.89
CA THR A 77 11.31 -24.69 7.68
C THR A 77 10.90 -25.49 6.46
N VAL A 78 10.14 -24.87 5.56
CA VAL A 78 9.71 -25.46 4.28
C VAL A 78 10.42 -24.74 3.15
N ASP A 79 11.00 -25.50 2.21
CA ASP A 79 11.60 -24.97 0.99
C ASP A 79 10.61 -25.02 -0.18
N CYS A 80 10.02 -23.86 -0.51
CA CYS A 80 9.10 -23.68 -1.64
C CYS A 80 9.68 -22.87 -2.80
N GLY A 81 11.01 -22.64 -2.80
CA GLY A 81 11.64 -21.75 -3.77
C GLY A 81 11.30 -20.28 -3.55
N ARG A 82 11.45 -19.48 -4.61
CA ARG A 82 11.37 -18.01 -4.60
C ARG A 82 10.61 -17.52 -5.84
N ASN A 83 9.59 -18.28 -6.23
CA ASN A 83 8.80 -18.08 -7.44
C ASN A 83 9.63 -18.11 -8.74
N GLU A 84 10.50 -19.10 -8.87
CA GLU A 84 11.25 -19.33 -10.11
C GLU A 84 10.34 -19.65 -11.31
N ASN A 85 9.13 -20.15 -11.05
CA ASN A 85 8.10 -20.45 -12.05
C ASN A 85 7.35 -19.20 -12.57
N GLY A 86 7.52 -18.03 -11.95
CA GLY A 86 6.96 -16.77 -12.44
C GLY A 86 5.44 -16.67 -12.28
N HIS A 87 4.90 -17.25 -11.22
CA HIS A 87 3.49 -17.12 -10.86
C HIS A 87 3.26 -15.76 -10.21
N PHE A 88 2.78 -14.83 -11.02
CA PHE A 88 2.34 -13.52 -10.55
C PHE A 88 0.88 -13.31 -10.96
N ASN A 89 0.06 -12.83 -10.02
CA ASN A 89 -1.26 -12.33 -10.36
C ASN A 89 -1.69 -11.24 -9.37
N PRO A 90 -2.63 -10.36 -9.78
CA PRO A 90 -3.22 -9.36 -8.90
C PRO A 90 -4.57 -9.83 -8.31
N ASP A 91 -4.75 -11.14 -8.20
CA ASP A 91 -5.93 -11.73 -7.59
C ASP A 91 -5.68 -11.94 -6.09
N ASN A 92 -6.74 -11.95 -5.28
CA ASN A 92 -6.65 -12.41 -3.89
C ASN A 92 -7.87 -13.26 -3.55
N PHE A 93 -7.73 -14.58 -3.70
CA PHE A 93 -8.81 -15.55 -3.45
C PHE A 93 -9.18 -15.71 -1.97
N ILE A 94 -8.40 -15.15 -1.05
CA ILE A 94 -8.71 -15.13 0.38
C ILE A 94 -9.61 -13.92 0.68
N ALA A 95 -9.13 -12.72 0.35
CA ALA A 95 -9.79 -11.47 0.70
C ALA A 95 -10.93 -11.08 -0.26
N GLN A 96 -10.85 -11.48 -1.53
CA GLN A 96 -11.83 -11.16 -2.57
C GLN A 96 -12.05 -12.35 -3.54
N PRO A 97 -12.58 -13.49 -3.06
CA PRO A 97 -12.82 -14.66 -3.89
C PRO A 97 -13.72 -14.35 -5.09
N GLY A 98 -13.32 -14.84 -6.28
CA GLY A 98 -14.03 -14.65 -7.54
C GLY A 98 -13.85 -13.27 -8.19
N VAL A 99 -13.10 -12.35 -7.56
CA VAL A 99 -12.85 -11.01 -8.09
C VAL A 99 -11.48 -11.00 -8.78
N ARG A 100 -11.51 -10.99 -10.12
CA ARG A 100 -10.31 -10.81 -10.94
C ARG A 100 -9.72 -9.43 -10.69
N ASN A 101 -8.40 -9.37 -10.53
CA ASN A 101 -7.63 -8.17 -10.19
C ASN A 101 -8.09 -7.52 -8.87
N GLY A 102 -8.67 -8.29 -7.95
CA GLY A 102 -9.21 -7.78 -6.68
C GLY A 102 -8.15 -7.20 -5.74
N ALA A 103 -6.88 -7.57 -5.92
CA ALA A 103 -5.77 -6.95 -5.20
C ALA A 103 -5.36 -5.59 -5.78
N GLU A 104 -5.66 -5.30 -7.06
CA GLU A 104 -5.25 -4.04 -7.72
C GLU A 104 -3.72 -3.79 -7.79
N HIS A 105 -2.91 -4.73 -7.28
CA HIS A 105 -1.45 -4.75 -7.29
C HIS A 105 -0.96 -6.21 -7.41
N LEU A 106 0.31 -6.43 -7.77
CA LEU A 106 0.79 -7.78 -8.08
C LEU A 106 1.33 -8.52 -6.86
N HIS A 107 0.96 -9.80 -6.73
CA HIS A 107 1.53 -10.71 -5.73
C HIS A 107 2.52 -11.69 -6.35
N ASP A 108 3.55 -11.99 -5.58
CA ASP A 108 4.53 -13.06 -5.77
C ASP A 108 4.01 -14.33 -5.06
N TYR A 109 4.02 -15.49 -5.71
CA TYR A 109 3.46 -16.73 -5.17
C TYR A 109 4.51 -17.85 -5.07
N VAL A 110 4.48 -18.58 -3.96
CA VAL A 110 5.16 -19.88 -3.82
C VAL A 110 4.25 -20.93 -3.19
N GLY A 111 4.59 -22.19 -3.40
CA GLY A 111 3.81 -23.35 -2.97
C GLY A 111 2.80 -23.72 -4.02
N ASN A 112 1.51 -23.58 -3.72
CA ASN A 112 0.43 -23.93 -4.65
C ASN A 112 0.56 -23.22 -6.01
N VAL A 113 0.51 -23.98 -7.11
CA VAL A 113 0.72 -23.42 -8.47
C VAL A 113 -0.58 -23.03 -9.19
N SER A 114 -1.75 -23.21 -8.56
CA SER A 114 -3.05 -22.95 -9.18
C SER A 114 -3.75 -21.70 -8.65
N THR A 115 -3.10 -20.91 -7.82
CA THR A 115 -3.72 -19.74 -7.18
C THR A 115 -4.10 -18.66 -8.19
N ASP A 116 -5.35 -18.25 -8.15
CA ASP A 116 -5.96 -17.18 -8.94
C ASP A 116 -7.29 -16.77 -8.31
N ALA A 117 -8.00 -15.80 -8.89
CA ALA A 117 -9.28 -15.33 -8.36
C ALA A 117 -10.34 -16.43 -8.18
N ASP A 118 -10.29 -17.51 -8.97
CA ASP A 118 -11.30 -18.57 -9.02
C ASP A 118 -10.93 -19.77 -8.12
N SER A 119 -9.82 -19.68 -7.39
CA SER A 119 -9.31 -20.76 -6.55
C SER A 119 -10.28 -21.18 -5.44
N THR A 120 -10.47 -22.49 -5.31
CA THR A 120 -11.33 -23.16 -4.32
C THR A 120 -10.49 -24.10 -3.46
N ASN A 121 -11.06 -24.60 -2.36
CA ASN A 121 -10.35 -25.59 -1.54
C ASN A 121 -10.04 -26.86 -2.36
N GLU A 122 -10.95 -27.25 -3.23
CA GLU A 122 -10.82 -28.39 -4.13
C GLU A 122 -9.70 -28.16 -5.15
N SER A 123 -9.66 -27.01 -5.82
CA SER A 123 -8.60 -26.72 -6.80
C SER A 123 -7.23 -26.67 -6.13
N LEU A 124 -7.14 -26.07 -4.95
CA LEU A 124 -5.90 -26.00 -4.18
C LEU A 124 -5.40 -27.38 -3.74
N LEU A 125 -6.31 -28.30 -3.37
CA LEU A 125 -5.95 -29.68 -3.02
C LEU A 125 -5.42 -30.48 -4.22
N GLU A 126 -6.00 -30.26 -5.39
CA GLU A 126 -5.67 -31.00 -6.61
C GLU A 126 -4.37 -30.49 -7.26
N ALA A 127 -4.03 -29.22 -7.04
CA ALA A 127 -2.87 -28.56 -7.64
C ALA A 127 -1.51 -29.19 -7.29
N ASP A 128 -0.54 -29.00 -8.17
CA ASP A 128 0.88 -29.23 -7.86
C ASP A 128 1.43 -28.15 -6.91
N THR A 129 2.67 -28.32 -6.46
CA THR A 129 3.34 -27.36 -5.59
C THR A 129 4.82 -27.17 -5.93
N THR A 130 5.34 -25.97 -5.66
CA THR A 130 6.79 -25.70 -5.68
C THR A 130 7.51 -26.15 -4.41
N CYS A 131 6.78 -26.50 -3.34
CA CYS A 131 7.36 -26.98 -2.08
C CYS A 131 7.95 -28.38 -2.19
N LYS A 132 9.24 -28.53 -1.83
CA LYS A 132 9.98 -29.80 -1.92
C LYS A 132 9.39 -30.94 -1.11
N ASN A 133 8.74 -30.61 0.01
CA ASN A 133 8.13 -31.59 0.90
C ASN A 133 6.68 -31.96 0.53
N GLY A 134 6.17 -31.44 -0.60
CA GLY A 134 4.81 -31.68 -1.07
C GLY A 134 3.74 -30.83 -0.38
N ASP A 135 4.11 -29.81 0.39
CA ASP A 135 3.16 -28.85 0.94
C ASP A 135 2.44 -28.09 -0.17
N LYS A 136 1.11 -28.23 -0.27
CA LYS A 136 0.28 -27.55 -1.27
C LYS A 136 -0.23 -26.18 -0.82
N SER A 137 0.25 -25.67 0.30
CA SER A 137 -0.18 -24.35 0.82
C SER A 137 0.18 -23.23 -0.14
N ALA A 138 -0.62 -22.16 -0.13
CA ALA A 138 -0.31 -20.93 -0.85
C ALA A 138 0.33 -19.92 0.10
N TYR A 139 1.46 -19.35 -0.31
CA TYR A 139 2.15 -18.27 0.38
C TYR A 139 2.37 -17.13 -0.61
N PHE A 140 1.89 -15.92 -0.31
CA PHE A 140 1.99 -14.83 -1.28
C PHE A 140 2.01 -13.44 -0.68
N TRP A 141 2.85 -12.59 -1.27
CA TRP A 141 3.16 -11.25 -0.79
C TRP A 141 3.23 -10.27 -1.97
N PRO A 142 2.98 -8.96 -1.77
CA PRO A 142 3.11 -7.98 -2.83
C PRO A 142 4.56 -7.91 -3.30
N VAL A 143 4.75 -7.77 -4.62
CA VAL A 143 6.07 -7.65 -5.23
C VAL A 143 6.76 -6.36 -4.80
N VAL A 144 8.09 -6.33 -4.90
CA VAL A 144 8.88 -5.10 -4.77
C VAL A 144 9.38 -4.74 -6.15
N ARG A 145 9.34 -3.48 -6.53
CA ARG A 145 9.89 -2.98 -7.80
C ARG A 145 11.06 -2.06 -7.56
N ILE A 146 11.95 -2.01 -8.55
CA ILE A 146 12.94 -0.94 -8.67
C ILE A 146 12.61 -0.15 -9.92
N ASP A 147 12.49 1.16 -9.75
CA ASP A 147 12.34 2.10 -10.85
C ASP A 147 13.60 2.97 -10.95
N ARG A 148 14.35 2.76 -12.03
CA ARG A 148 15.59 3.47 -12.34
C ARG A 148 15.43 4.48 -13.47
N GLU A 149 14.23 4.75 -13.98
CA GLU A 149 14.05 5.71 -15.09
C GLU A 149 14.54 7.14 -14.73
N ASN A 150 14.89 7.35 -13.47
CA ASN A 150 15.68 8.46 -12.94
C ASN A 150 17.20 8.49 -13.32
N GLU A 151 17.76 7.50 -14.04
CA GLU A 151 19.21 7.43 -14.34
C GLU A 151 19.63 7.89 -15.76
N ASP A 152 18.70 8.08 -16.72
CA ASP A 152 19.04 8.39 -18.12
C ASP A 152 19.10 9.90 -18.47
N GLY A 153 19.05 10.79 -17.48
CA GLY A 153 19.18 12.23 -17.67
C GLY A 153 20.61 12.72 -17.57
N GLU A 154 21.29 12.98 -18.70
CA GLU A 154 22.47 13.84 -18.72
C GLU A 154 22.16 15.19 -18.02
N PRO A 155 23.12 15.80 -17.30
CA PRO A 155 22.85 16.98 -16.48
C PRO A 155 22.51 18.19 -17.36
N GLY A 156 21.21 18.51 -17.50
CA GLY A 156 20.73 19.62 -18.33
C GLY A 156 19.38 20.21 -17.90
N GLN A 157 19.44 21.40 -17.30
CA GLN A 157 18.44 22.50 -17.21
C GLN A 157 17.05 22.28 -16.57
N PRO A 158 16.56 23.25 -15.76
CA PRO A 158 15.27 23.15 -15.07
C PRO A 158 14.09 23.22 -16.05
N ALA A 159 13.24 22.18 -16.05
CA ALA A 159 12.03 22.12 -16.85
C ALA A 159 10.93 23.00 -16.21
N GLY A 160 10.45 23.98 -16.98
CA GLY A 160 9.36 24.87 -16.55
C GLY A 160 7.97 24.26 -16.78
N ALA A 161 7.06 24.56 -15.86
CA ALA A 161 5.62 24.76 -16.02
C ALA A 161 4.93 24.05 -17.22
N GLU A 162 4.15 22.99 -16.98
CA GLU A 162 3.38 22.28 -18.01
C GLU A 162 1.91 22.00 -17.64
N VAL A 163 1.00 22.10 -18.60
CA VAL A 163 -0.45 21.86 -18.46
C VAL A 163 -0.77 20.37 -18.59
N GLU A 164 -1.47 19.82 -17.61
CA GLU A 164 -1.91 18.42 -17.57
C GLU A 164 -3.44 18.30 -17.62
N CYS A 165 -3.96 17.34 -18.40
CA CYS A 165 -5.39 17.17 -18.60
C CYS A 165 -5.82 15.69 -18.57
N PRO A 166 -6.98 15.35 -17.99
CA PRO A 166 -7.50 13.98 -17.98
C PRO A 166 -7.67 13.36 -19.38
N ASP A 167 -7.33 12.07 -19.52
CA ASP A 167 -7.48 11.33 -20.77
C ASP A 167 -8.93 10.94 -21.05
N VAL A 168 -9.44 11.44 -22.18
CA VAL A 168 -10.81 11.23 -22.66
C VAL A 168 -10.93 9.89 -23.39
N ARG A 169 -9.85 9.40 -24.02
CA ARG A 169 -9.88 8.19 -24.85
C ARG A 169 -10.20 6.95 -24.03
N ARG A 170 -9.65 6.84 -22.81
CA ARG A 170 -9.95 5.77 -21.85
C ARG A 170 -11.43 5.68 -21.43
N LYS A 171 -12.19 6.77 -21.50
CA LYS A 171 -13.63 6.79 -21.18
C LYS A 171 -14.53 6.50 -22.39
N LEU A 172 -13.99 6.53 -23.60
CA LEU A 172 -14.69 6.19 -24.84
C LEU A 172 -14.43 4.72 -25.21
N ARG A 173 -14.91 3.80 -24.36
CA ARG A 173 -14.63 2.35 -24.46
C ARG A 173 -15.09 1.73 -25.79
N THR A 174 -16.15 2.27 -26.41
CA THR A 174 -16.64 1.82 -27.72
C THR A 174 -17.06 3.02 -28.55
N VAL A 175 -16.31 3.35 -29.60
CA VAL A 175 -16.67 4.43 -30.55
C VAL A 175 -17.25 3.80 -31.82
N PRO A 176 -18.51 4.07 -32.18
CA PRO A 176 -19.11 3.57 -33.41
C PRO A 176 -18.27 3.97 -34.63
N ARG A 177 -18.08 3.05 -35.60
CA ARG A 177 -17.26 3.31 -36.80
C ARG A 177 -17.68 4.58 -37.55
N GLN A 178 -18.98 4.87 -37.58
CA GLN A 178 -19.57 6.05 -38.22
C GLN A 178 -19.20 7.37 -37.51
N ALA A 179 -18.97 7.36 -36.19
CA ALA A 179 -18.58 8.53 -35.40
C ALA A 179 -17.06 8.68 -35.24
N LYS A 180 -16.29 7.61 -35.49
CA LYS A 180 -14.85 7.53 -35.21
C LYS A 180 -14.03 8.69 -35.79
N ALA A 181 -14.25 9.04 -37.05
CA ALA A 181 -13.52 10.12 -37.68
C ALA A 181 -13.77 11.50 -37.04
N GLU A 182 -15.00 11.74 -36.55
CA GLU A 182 -15.34 12.98 -35.85
C GLU A 182 -14.81 13.00 -34.41
N VAL A 183 -14.83 11.85 -33.74
CA VAL A 183 -14.23 11.68 -32.40
C VAL A 183 -12.72 11.88 -32.47
N ASP A 184 -12.02 11.24 -33.41
CA ASP A 184 -10.56 11.36 -33.57
C ASP A 184 -10.15 12.81 -33.89
N ARG A 185 -10.91 13.54 -34.71
CA ARG A 185 -10.68 14.99 -34.95
C ARG A 185 -10.82 15.84 -33.68
N ASN A 186 -11.80 15.55 -32.83
CA ASN A 186 -11.98 16.29 -31.58
C ASN A 186 -10.92 15.91 -30.54
N LEU A 187 -10.47 14.65 -30.49
CA LEU A 187 -9.34 14.23 -29.64
C LEU A 187 -8.04 14.90 -30.08
N GLN A 188 -7.79 15.02 -31.40
CA GLN A 188 -6.64 15.76 -31.91
C GLN A 188 -6.74 17.25 -31.58
N ALA A 189 -7.91 17.87 -31.77
CA ALA A 189 -8.13 19.25 -31.38
C ALA A 189 -7.88 19.50 -29.88
N MET A 190 -8.17 18.52 -29.01
CA MET A 190 -7.83 18.60 -27.58
C MET A 190 -6.32 18.55 -27.32
N LYS A 191 -5.55 17.78 -28.09
CA LYS A 191 -4.08 17.79 -28.01
C LYS A 191 -3.51 19.15 -28.42
N ASP A 192 -4.02 19.71 -29.52
CA ASP A 192 -3.59 21.03 -30.00
C ASP A 192 -3.97 22.15 -29.00
N GLN A 193 -5.08 21.99 -28.29
CA GLN A 193 -5.48 22.90 -27.20
C GLN A 193 -4.50 22.87 -26.02
N ILE A 194 -4.00 21.69 -25.64
CA ILE A 194 -2.98 21.52 -24.59
C ILE A 194 -1.65 22.14 -25.03
N ALA A 195 -1.20 21.82 -26.25
CA ALA A 195 0.02 22.41 -26.81
C ALA A 195 -0.03 23.94 -26.84
N GLY A 196 -1.17 24.52 -27.28
CA GLY A 196 -1.38 25.96 -27.26
C GLY A 196 -1.45 26.58 -25.86
N ALA A 197 -1.91 25.83 -24.86
CA ALA A 197 -1.87 26.24 -23.46
C ALA A 197 -0.43 26.22 -22.91
N ASN A 198 0.34 25.19 -23.22
CA ASN A 198 1.77 25.09 -22.88
C ASN A 198 2.62 26.18 -23.55
N THR A 199 2.34 26.53 -24.80
CA THR A 199 3.00 27.67 -25.46
C THR A 199 2.70 28.99 -24.76
N LYS A 200 1.45 29.20 -24.31
CA LYS A 200 1.08 30.41 -23.56
C LYS A 200 1.70 30.45 -22.17
N LEU A 201 1.77 29.31 -21.51
CA LEU A 201 2.40 29.15 -20.20
C LEU A 201 3.90 29.49 -20.30
N LYS A 202 4.60 28.95 -21.30
CA LYS A 202 6.03 29.25 -21.56
C LYS A 202 6.30 30.70 -21.98
N ALA A 203 5.33 31.38 -22.58
CA ALA A 203 5.45 32.78 -22.99
C ALA A 203 5.05 33.79 -21.90
N ALA A 204 4.50 33.32 -20.77
CA ALA A 204 4.07 34.18 -19.68
C ALA A 204 5.27 34.61 -18.82
N ALA A 205 5.42 35.91 -18.60
CA ALA A 205 6.49 36.46 -17.76
C ALA A 205 6.29 36.17 -16.25
N ASN A 206 5.04 35.91 -15.83
CA ASN A 206 4.65 35.70 -14.44
C ASN A 206 3.81 34.40 -14.32
N VAL A 207 4.44 33.25 -14.54
CA VAL A 207 3.79 31.93 -14.34
C VAL A 207 3.44 31.70 -12.87
N GLU A 208 4.17 32.34 -11.96
CA GLU A 208 3.98 32.26 -10.51
C GLU A 208 2.71 32.98 -9.99
N ASP A 209 1.92 33.69 -10.82
CA ASP A 209 0.63 34.28 -10.40
C ASP A 209 -0.53 33.30 -10.68
N PRO A 210 -1.12 32.67 -9.64
CA PRO A 210 -2.18 31.69 -9.80
C PRO A 210 -3.46 32.25 -10.43
N ASN A 211 -3.70 33.56 -10.26
CA ASN A 211 -4.86 34.22 -10.88
C ASN A 211 -4.65 34.42 -12.38
N PHE A 212 -3.41 34.66 -12.81
CA PHE A 212 -3.08 34.75 -14.23
C PHE A 212 -3.18 33.38 -14.90
N VAL A 213 -2.56 32.35 -14.33
CA VAL A 213 -2.59 30.97 -14.88
C VAL A 213 -4.03 30.45 -14.99
N ASN A 214 -4.83 30.63 -13.94
CA ASN A 214 -6.23 30.19 -13.95
C ASN A 214 -7.08 30.95 -14.99
N ASN A 215 -6.96 32.28 -15.09
CA ASN A 215 -7.82 33.08 -15.96
C ASN A 215 -7.38 33.13 -17.42
N ALA A 216 -6.07 33.09 -17.69
CA ALA A 216 -5.52 33.24 -19.04
C ALA A 216 -5.21 31.89 -19.72
N VAL A 217 -4.97 30.83 -18.93
CA VAL A 217 -4.55 29.50 -19.44
C VAL A 217 -5.61 28.44 -19.15
N LEU A 218 -5.92 28.15 -17.89
CA LEU A 218 -6.76 26.99 -17.51
C LEU A 218 -8.26 27.18 -17.80
N ARG A 219 -8.86 28.34 -17.52
CA ARG A 219 -10.28 28.60 -17.83
C ARG A 219 -10.57 28.56 -19.33
N PRO A 220 -9.81 29.26 -20.20
CA PRO A 220 -10.01 29.15 -21.65
C PRO A 220 -9.78 27.73 -22.18
N LEU A 221 -8.84 26.98 -21.60
CA LEU A 221 -8.61 25.58 -21.97
C LEU A 221 -9.78 24.68 -21.58
N ARG A 222 -10.30 24.81 -20.36
CA ARG A 222 -11.48 24.07 -19.88
C ARG A 222 -12.69 24.31 -20.76
N ASP A 223 -12.95 25.57 -21.13
CA ASP A 223 -14.12 25.92 -21.95
C ASP A 223 -13.99 25.32 -23.37
N LYS A 224 -12.77 25.34 -23.95
CA LYS A 224 -12.47 24.69 -25.24
C LYS A 224 -12.58 23.16 -25.18
N ARG A 225 -12.11 22.53 -24.10
CA ARG A 225 -12.23 21.09 -23.88
C ARG A 225 -13.66 20.66 -23.66
N THR A 226 -14.45 21.45 -22.91
CA THR A 226 -15.89 21.22 -22.73
C THR A 226 -16.61 21.21 -24.08
N ALA A 227 -16.31 22.19 -24.95
CA ALA A 227 -16.88 22.23 -26.29
C ALA A 227 -16.47 21.02 -27.15
N SER A 228 -15.22 20.57 -27.08
CA SER A 228 -14.76 19.37 -27.79
C SER A 228 -15.40 18.07 -27.24
N LEU A 229 -15.59 17.97 -25.92
CA LEU A 229 -16.27 16.85 -25.26
C LEU A 229 -17.77 16.79 -25.63
N ASP A 230 -18.42 17.95 -25.74
CA ASP A 230 -19.82 18.03 -26.18
C ASP A 230 -19.98 17.61 -27.64
N ARG A 231 -19.03 17.98 -28.52
CA ARG A 231 -19.02 17.52 -29.92
C ARG A 231 -18.79 16.01 -30.02
N ILE A 232 -17.90 15.44 -29.21
CA ILE A 232 -17.71 13.98 -29.12
C ILE A 232 -19.00 13.30 -28.68
N ALA A 233 -19.64 13.80 -27.62
CA ALA A 233 -20.90 13.24 -27.13
C ALA A 233 -22.00 13.33 -28.20
N GLN A 234 -22.14 14.47 -28.88
CA GLN A 234 -23.12 14.66 -29.96
C GLN A 234 -22.82 13.81 -31.20
N ALA A 235 -21.56 13.60 -31.56
CA ALA A 235 -21.18 12.76 -32.69
C ALA A 235 -21.56 11.29 -32.45
N ILE A 236 -21.40 10.82 -31.21
CA ILE A 236 -21.80 9.46 -30.82
C ILE A 236 -23.32 9.35 -30.71
N ASP A 237 -23.99 10.34 -30.10
CA ASP A 237 -25.45 10.42 -29.92
C ASP A 237 -26.26 10.32 -31.23
N ARG A 238 -25.69 10.76 -32.36
CA ARG A 238 -26.33 10.63 -33.68
C ARG A 238 -26.45 9.19 -34.18
N VAL A 239 -25.65 8.26 -33.64
CA VAL A 239 -25.50 6.89 -34.18
C VAL A 239 -25.49 5.80 -33.11
N ALA A 240 -25.42 6.15 -31.82
CA ALA A 240 -25.41 5.26 -30.67
C ALA A 240 -25.85 6.01 -29.40
N GLU A 241 -25.95 5.30 -28.28
CA GLU A 241 -26.31 5.92 -27.00
C GLU A 241 -25.27 6.98 -26.57
N ARG A 242 -25.77 8.16 -26.17
CA ARG A 242 -24.94 9.30 -25.76
C ARG A 242 -24.08 8.97 -24.54
N PRO A 243 -22.74 9.12 -24.63
CA PRO A 243 -21.87 8.97 -23.47
C PRO A 243 -22.15 10.03 -22.40
N ARG A 244 -22.32 9.60 -21.15
CA ARG A 244 -22.54 10.49 -20.00
C ARG A 244 -21.22 10.79 -19.27
N GLY A 245 -21.19 11.90 -18.54
CA GLY A 245 -20.06 12.24 -17.66
C GLY A 245 -18.80 12.78 -18.34
N LEU A 246 -18.74 12.86 -19.69
CA LEU A 246 -17.56 13.35 -20.41
C LEU A 246 -17.11 14.75 -20.00
N ARG A 247 -18.03 15.67 -19.69
CA ARG A 247 -17.72 17.04 -19.23
C ARG A 247 -16.84 17.09 -17.97
N ARG A 248 -16.86 16.05 -17.14
CA ARG A 248 -16.03 15.97 -15.92
C ARG A 248 -14.53 15.87 -16.23
N LEU A 249 -14.16 15.54 -17.48
CA LEU A 249 -12.78 15.44 -17.97
C LEU A 249 -12.26 16.74 -18.60
N ALA A 250 -13.08 17.81 -18.60
CA ALA A 250 -12.74 19.08 -19.22
C ALA A 250 -11.68 19.90 -18.44
N PRO A 251 -11.68 19.95 -17.10
CA PRO A 251 -10.67 20.69 -16.33
C PRO A 251 -9.26 20.13 -16.54
N CYS A 252 -8.28 21.03 -16.49
CA CYS A 252 -6.85 20.73 -16.56
C CYS A 252 -6.13 21.47 -15.44
N THR A 253 -4.95 21.03 -15.08
CA THR A 253 -4.08 21.62 -14.06
C THR A 253 -2.79 22.13 -14.71
N VAL A 254 -2.03 22.96 -14.00
CA VAL A 254 -0.65 23.30 -14.35
C VAL A 254 0.26 22.70 -13.29
N LYS A 255 1.29 21.99 -13.73
CA LYS A 255 2.38 21.51 -12.90
C LYS A 255 3.49 22.56 -12.95
N ASP A 256 3.50 23.45 -11.97
CA ASP A 256 4.61 24.36 -11.71
C ASP A 256 5.47 23.74 -10.61
N GLY A 257 6.79 23.85 -10.72
CA GLY A 257 7.75 23.25 -9.77
C GLY A 257 7.73 23.84 -8.36
N ASP A 258 6.70 24.61 -7.99
CA ASP A 258 6.46 25.18 -6.67
C ASP A 258 5.04 24.77 -6.21
N GLY A 259 4.98 24.10 -5.06
CA GLY A 259 3.82 23.37 -4.55
C GLY A 259 2.67 24.22 -4.01
N ASP A 260 2.25 25.26 -4.74
CA ASP A 260 0.97 25.93 -4.50
C ASP A 260 -0.01 25.61 -5.64
N ASP A 261 -0.52 24.37 -5.62
CA ASP A 261 -1.67 23.98 -6.44
C ASP A 261 -2.83 24.93 -6.13
N ALA A 262 -3.18 25.78 -7.08
CA ALA A 262 -4.40 26.55 -7.07
C ALA A 262 -5.62 25.59 -7.09
N LYS A 263 -6.01 25.10 -5.91
CA LYS A 263 -7.31 24.43 -5.66
C LYS A 263 -8.42 25.41 -6.11
N VAL A 264 -9.53 24.98 -6.69
CA VAL A 264 -10.71 24.47 -5.95
C VAL A 264 -11.84 24.04 -6.93
N ALA A 265 -12.46 22.89 -6.60
CA ALA A 265 -13.87 22.44 -6.72
C ALA A 265 -14.56 22.24 -8.10
N GLU A 266 -15.52 21.30 -8.29
CA GLU A 266 -16.11 20.21 -7.48
C GLU A 266 -17.11 19.46 -8.41
N ALA A 267 -17.51 18.27 -7.94
CA ALA A 267 -18.73 17.51 -8.26
C ALA A 267 -18.58 16.38 -9.29
N ALA A 268 -18.56 15.14 -8.78
CA ALA A 268 -19.82 14.43 -8.62
C ALA A 268 -19.66 13.06 -7.95
N ARG A 269 -20.45 12.89 -6.89
CA ARG A 269 -20.88 11.62 -6.32
C ARG A 269 -21.81 10.91 -7.31
N GLU A 270 -21.74 9.58 -7.34
CA GLU A 270 -22.86 8.62 -7.18
C GLU A 270 -22.41 7.23 -7.63
N ALA A 271 -22.70 6.25 -6.78
CA ALA A 271 -22.43 4.82 -6.93
C ALA A 271 -23.51 4.13 -7.79
N GLU A 272 -23.17 3.04 -8.48
CA GLU A 272 -23.73 1.69 -8.25
C GLU A 272 -23.30 0.66 -9.31
N ALA A 273 -23.46 -0.61 -8.92
CA ALA A 273 -23.03 -1.89 -9.48
C ALA A 273 -23.78 -2.34 -10.76
N ASP A 274 -23.22 -3.26 -11.54
CA ASP A 274 -23.43 -4.73 -11.42
C ASP A 274 -23.04 -5.51 -12.71
N ALA A 275 -22.43 -6.68 -12.50
CA ALA A 275 -22.48 -7.93 -13.28
C ALA A 275 -21.89 -8.02 -14.74
N PRO A 276 -21.76 -9.25 -15.31
CA PRO A 276 -20.47 -9.97 -15.42
C PRO A 276 -20.15 -10.41 -16.87
N GLU A 277 -18.92 -10.85 -17.17
CA GLU A 277 -18.73 -11.75 -18.33
C GLU A 277 -17.46 -12.62 -18.26
N LYS A 278 -17.62 -13.82 -18.82
CA LYS A 278 -16.74 -15.00 -18.75
C LYS A 278 -15.63 -14.97 -19.80
N GLY A 279 -14.59 -15.77 -19.51
CA GLY A 279 -13.70 -16.40 -20.50
C GLY A 279 -12.34 -15.72 -20.60
N ASP A 280 -11.22 -16.39 -20.85
CA ASP A 280 -10.93 -17.81 -21.04
C ASP A 280 -9.45 -17.98 -20.65
N GLY A 281 -9.12 -19.08 -19.97
CA GLY A 281 -7.77 -19.34 -19.49
C GLY A 281 -6.74 -19.34 -20.63
N LYS A 282 -5.80 -18.39 -20.56
CA LYS A 282 -4.41 -18.48 -21.04
C LYS A 282 -3.57 -17.39 -20.34
N SER A 283 -2.50 -17.82 -19.70
CA SER A 283 -1.52 -16.97 -19.00
C SER A 283 -0.84 -15.99 -19.97
N ALA A 284 -0.88 -14.71 -19.60
CA ALA A 284 -0.01 -13.64 -20.07
C ALA A 284 0.09 -12.62 -18.92
N SER A 285 1.29 -12.42 -18.39
CA SER A 285 1.61 -11.57 -17.25
C SER A 285 1.44 -10.05 -17.49
N ASP A 286 0.83 -9.63 -18.60
CA ASP A 286 1.03 -8.25 -19.09
C ASP A 286 -0.26 -7.40 -19.21
N GLU A 287 -1.44 -7.87 -18.75
CA GLU A 287 -2.69 -7.11 -18.93
C GLU A 287 -3.51 -6.81 -17.66
N ASN A 288 -2.96 -7.03 -16.47
CA ASN A 288 -3.71 -6.81 -15.22
C ASN A 288 -3.04 -5.85 -14.22
N GLU A 289 -1.91 -5.23 -14.57
CA GLU A 289 -1.27 -4.21 -13.74
C GLU A 289 -2.04 -2.89 -13.86
N LEU A 290 -2.52 -2.37 -12.73
CA LEU A 290 -3.06 -1.03 -12.70
C LEU A 290 -1.93 -0.01 -12.89
N PRO A 291 -2.20 1.13 -13.56
CA PRO A 291 -1.22 2.19 -13.71
C PRO A 291 -0.73 2.68 -12.35
N GLY A 292 0.58 2.85 -12.20
CA GLY A 292 1.20 3.34 -10.97
C GLY A 292 1.96 2.29 -10.16
N ASN A 293 2.10 1.05 -10.63
CA ASN A 293 3.08 0.09 -10.12
C ASN A 293 4.12 -0.17 -11.22
N GLU A 294 5.05 0.77 -11.39
CA GLU A 294 6.04 0.77 -12.47
C GLU A 294 7.40 0.22 -12.01
N GLY A 295 8.27 -0.12 -12.97
CA GLY A 295 9.62 -0.62 -12.70
C GLY A 295 9.77 -2.14 -12.69
N GLU A 296 11.02 -2.59 -12.56
CA GLU A 296 11.38 -4.01 -12.62
C GLU A 296 11.04 -4.73 -11.31
N ILE A 297 10.27 -5.82 -11.42
CA ILE A 297 9.98 -6.71 -10.29
C ILE A 297 11.25 -7.34 -9.74
N GLN A 298 11.49 -7.12 -8.45
CA GLN A 298 12.59 -7.70 -7.69
C GLN A 298 12.15 -9.00 -7.04
N ARG A 299 12.63 -10.12 -7.58
CA ARG A 299 12.50 -11.42 -6.93
C ARG A 299 13.36 -11.45 -5.65
N PRO A 300 12.85 -11.98 -4.52
CA PRO A 300 13.69 -12.19 -3.34
C PRO A 300 14.90 -13.09 -3.66
N GLU A 301 16.06 -12.73 -3.15
CA GLU A 301 17.26 -13.58 -3.19
C GLU A 301 17.07 -14.80 -2.27
N VAL A 302 16.42 -14.61 -1.12
CA VAL A 302 16.11 -15.67 -0.16
C VAL A 302 14.67 -15.54 0.32
N VAL A 303 13.94 -16.65 0.27
CA VAL A 303 12.63 -16.83 0.91
C VAL A 303 12.79 -17.88 2.01
N ASP A 304 12.57 -17.48 3.25
CA ASP A 304 12.56 -18.37 4.41
C ASP A 304 11.13 -18.52 4.95
N ILE A 305 10.50 -19.67 4.71
CA ILE A 305 9.19 -20.03 5.25
C ILE A 305 9.41 -20.91 6.49
N THR A 306 9.17 -20.36 7.67
CA THR A 306 9.45 -21.04 8.94
C THR A 306 8.27 -21.01 9.89
N PHE A 307 7.86 -22.19 10.33
CA PHE A 307 6.89 -22.37 11.41
C PHE A 307 7.60 -22.47 12.74
N ARG A 308 7.17 -21.67 13.71
CA ARG A 308 7.77 -21.56 15.05
C ARG A 308 6.80 -22.05 16.12
N GLY A 309 7.32 -22.60 17.20
CA GLY A 309 6.51 -22.94 18.36
C GLY A 309 6.05 -21.74 19.20
N SER A 310 5.36 -22.03 20.30
CA SER A 310 4.90 -21.02 21.27
C SER A 310 5.86 -20.90 22.47
N PRO A 311 6.16 -19.67 22.94
CA PRO A 311 7.01 -19.45 24.10
C PRO A 311 6.33 -19.81 25.43
N VAL A 312 5.01 -20.04 25.47
CA VAL A 312 4.27 -20.31 26.71
C VAL A 312 3.73 -21.73 26.82
N GLY A 313 3.81 -22.54 25.76
CA GLY A 313 3.28 -23.89 25.75
C GLY A 313 3.48 -24.64 24.44
N LYS A 314 2.88 -25.83 24.35
CA LYS A 314 2.83 -26.60 23.10
C LYS A 314 1.81 -25.99 22.14
N VAL A 315 2.05 -26.21 20.85
CA VAL A 315 1.14 -25.81 19.78
C VAL A 315 0.32 -26.99 19.29
N GLU A 316 -0.90 -26.73 18.88
CA GLU A 316 -1.80 -27.68 18.21
C GLU A 316 -1.64 -27.60 16.67
N PRO A 317 -1.99 -28.65 15.91
CA PRO A 317 -2.05 -28.60 14.45
C PRO A 317 -2.91 -27.45 13.93
N MET A 318 -2.45 -26.76 12.89
CA MET A 318 -3.32 -25.89 12.10
C MET A 318 -4.28 -26.77 11.29
N PRO A 319 -5.58 -26.45 11.24
CA PRO A 319 -6.49 -27.17 10.36
C PRO A 319 -6.15 -26.89 8.90
N GLN A 320 -6.39 -27.86 8.02
CA GLN A 320 -6.32 -27.64 6.58
C GLN A 320 -7.35 -26.55 6.19
N PHE A 321 -6.99 -25.74 5.21
CA PHE A 321 -7.68 -24.53 4.74
C PHE A 321 -7.74 -23.36 5.71
N LEU A 322 -6.95 -23.37 6.79
CA LEU A 322 -6.76 -22.18 7.61
C LEU A 322 -6.23 -21.03 6.74
N ARG A 323 -6.93 -19.90 6.74
CA ARG A 323 -6.54 -18.69 5.99
C ARG A 323 -6.05 -17.62 6.94
N VAL A 324 -4.90 -17.03 6.67
CA VAL A 324 -4.31 -16.05 7.59
C VAL A 324 -3.81 -14.85 6.81
N LEU A 325 -4.24 -13.67 7.24
CA LEU A 325 -3.79 -12.39 6.70
C LEU A 325 -2.77 -11.74 7.65
N TYR A 326 -1.63 -11.34 7.11
CA TYR A 326 -0.63 -10.50 7.75
C TYR A 326 -0.70 -9.08 7.18
N GLY A 327 -0.53 -8.05 8.02
CA GLY A 327 -0.59 -6.65 7.55
C GLY A 327 -1.97 -6.22 7.08
N ASP A 328 -2.04 -5.12 6.33
CA ASP A 328 -3.27 -4.59 5.73
C ASP A 328 -2.93 -3.82 4.45
N ALA A 329 -3.46 -4.25 3.31
CA ALA A 329 -3.16 -3.65 2.01
C ALA A 329 -3.80 -2.26 1.79
N LYS A 330 -4.72 -1.84 2.68
CA LYS A 330 -5.51 -0.59 2.53
C LYS A 330 -5.41 0.29 3.78
N VAL A 331 -4.21 0.52 4.29
CA VAL A 331 -3.98 1.25 5.56
C VAL A 331 -4.55 2.66 5.54
N SER A 332 -4.43 3.38 4.42
CA SER A 332 -4.98 4.72 4.27
C SER A 332 -6.50 4.74 4.45
N THR A 333 -7.18 3.63 4.10
CA THR A 333 -8.64 3.50 4.24
C THR A 333 -9.06 2.88 5.58
N ASN A 334 -8.40 1.79 5.98
CA ASN A 334 -8.77 0.97 7.15
C ASN A 334 -8.18 1.51 8.47
N GLY A 335 -7.17 2.36 8.38
CA GLY A 335 -6.35 2.80 9.50
C GLY A 335 -5.32 1.74 9.94
N PRO A 336 -4.42 2.09 10.88
CA PRO A 336 -3.21 1.32 11.16
C PRO A 336 -3.43 0.08 12.05
N LYS A 337 -4.68 -0.27 12.38
CA LYS A 337 -4.99 -1.32 13.37
C LYS A 337 -4.42 -2.68 12.98
N ASN A 338 -4.55 -3.04 11.70
CA ASN A 338 -4.13 -4.34 11.18
C ASN A 338 -2.77 -4.26 10.46
N ALA A 339 -2.30 -3.05 10.13
CA ALA A 339 -1.01 -2.80 9.54
C ALA A 339 0.14 -3.26 10.46
N ARG A 340 1.26 -3.67 9.88
CA ARG A 340 2.39 -4.24 10.61
C ARG A 340 3.72 -3.65 10.15
N LYS A 341 4.65 -3.51 11.09
CA LYS A 341 6.03 -3.14 10.81
C LYS A 341 6.76 -4.37 10.32
N SER A 342 7.02 -4.40 9.02
CA SER A 342 7.53 -5.60 8.32
C SER A 342 8.97 -5.46 7.87
N TRP A 343 9.46 -4.23 7.74
CA TRP A 343 10.71 -3.96 7.06
C TRP A 343 11.89 -3.89 8.02
N THR A 344 13.04 -4.42 7.59
CA THR A 344 14.31 -4.42 8.33
C THR A 344 15.49 -4.66 7.38
N CYS A 345 16.66 -4.87 7.95
CA CYS A 345 17.86 -5.27 7.22
C CYS A 345 18.42 -6.55 7.82
N THR A 346 19.17 -7.32 7.03
CA THR A 346 19.95 -8.44 7.57
C THR A 346 20.90 -7.94 8.68
N GLY A 347 20.91 -8.64 9.83
CA GLY A 347 21.62 -8.25 11.05
C GLY A 347 20.81 -7.38 12.04
N PHE A 348 19.60 -6.95 11.66
CA PHE A 348 18.70 -6.10 12.46
C PHE A 348 17.36 -6.77 12.81
N GLU A 349 17.13 -8.02 12.36
CA GLU A 349 15.84 -8.72 12.45
C GLU A 349 15.30 -8.82 13.89
N ASP A 350 16.19 -9.03 14.87
CA ASP A 350 15.83 -9.16 16.29
C ASP A 350 15.91 -7.83 17.07
N LYS A 351 16.04 -6.71 16.34
CA LYS A 351 16.28 -5.39 16.94
C LYS A 351 15.24 -4.37 16.47
N VAL A 352 15.07 -4.24 15.16
CA VAL A 352 14.32 -3.14 14.54
C VAL A 352 13.42 -3.68 13.44
N LEU A 353 12.12 -3.43 13.55
CA LEU A 353 11.13 -3.55 12.48
C LEU A 353 10.47 -2.19 12.26
N ILE A 354 10.42 -1.72 11.02
CA ILE A 354 9.90 -0.39 10.67
C ILE A 354 8.69 -0.48 9.72
N ASP A 355 7.91 0.60 9.73
CA ASP A 355 6.79 0.93 8.85
C ASP A 355 7.27 1.81 7.66
N LYS A 356 8.55 1.69 7.31
CA LYS A 356 9.25 2.51 6.33
C LYS A 356 10.24 1.65 5.55
N TYR A 357 10.63 2.10 4.36
CA TYR A 357 11.67 1.46 3.57
C TYR A 357 13.04 1.63 4.24
N PRO A 358 13.77 0.55 4.51
CA PRO A 358 15.09 0.65 5.12
C PRO A 358 16.15 1.06 4.09
N ILE A 359 17.01 1.97 4.52
CA ILE A 359 18.36 2.13 3.98
C ILE A 359 19.27 1.30 4.88
N CYS A 360 19.71 0.16 4.36
CA CYS A 360 20.52 -0.82 5.09
C CYS A 360 21.99 -0.41 5.11
N PRO A 361 22.77 -0.69 6.18
CA PRO A 361 24.22 -0.45 6.20
C PRO A 361 24.94 -1.32 5.15
N GLN A 362 26.17 -0.93 4.77
CA GLN A 362 26.95 -1.67 3.79
C GLN A 362 27.14 -3.13 4.24
N GLY A 363 26.92 -4.07 3.32
CA GLY A 363 26.97 -5.51 3.60
C GLY A 363 25.68 -6.11 4.19
N SER A 364 24.69 -5.27 4.55
CA SER A 364 23.34 -5.71 4.89
C SER A 364 22.41 -5.59 3.69
N LYS A 365 21.40 -6.47 3.64
CA LYS A 365 20.38 -6.53 2.58
C LYS A 365 19.02 -6.12 3.11
N VAL A 366 18.16 -5.58 2.23
CA VAL A 366 16.77 -5.25 2.55
C VAL A 366 16.03 -6.55 2.88
N LYS A 367 15.24 -6.53 3.95
CA LYS A 367 14.53 -7.71 4.42
C LYS A 367 13.13 -7.37 4.91
N ARG A 368 12.14 -8.18 4.52
CA ARG A 368 10.80 -8.18 5.09
C ARG A 368 10.63 -9.37 6.02
N ILE A 369 9.93 -9.19 7.14
CA ILE A 369 9.57 -10.24 8.10
C ILE A 369 8.08 -10.16 8.39
N HIS A 370 7.36 -11.20 8.02
CA HIS A 370 5.92 -11.34 8.22
C HIS A 370 5.64 -12.39 9.29
N ASP A 371 5.41 -11.92 10.51
CA ASP A 371 5.01 -12.76 11.63
C ASP A 371 3.49 -12.87 11.67
N PHE A 372 2.96 -14.00 11.22
CA PHE A 372 1.53 -14.25 11.19
C PHE A 372 0.97 -14.44 12.60
N ALA A 373 -0.35 -14.25 12.72
CA ALA A 373 -1.12 -14.61 13.90
C ALA A 373 -0.99 -16.13 14.17
N SER A 374 -1.04 -16.53 15.44
CA SER A 374 -0.80 -17.92 15.86
C SER A 374 -1.67 -18.41 17.00
N CYS A 375 -2.71 -17.65 17.34
CA CYS A 375 -3.73 -18.04 18.30
C CYS A 375 -5.02 -18.28 17.55
N TRP A 376 -5.36 -19.55 17.33
CA TRP A 376 -6.52 -20.00 16.56
C TRP A 376 -7.71 -20.30 17.49
N ASP A 377 -8.93 -20.00 17.06
CA ASP A 377 -10.14 -20.15 17.89
C ASP A 377 -10.55 -21.61 18.17
N GLY A 378 -9.86 -22.56 17.56
CA GLY A 378 -10.08 -24.00 17.75
C GLY A 378 -11.21 -24.57 16.90
N ARG A 379 -11.82 -23.78 16.01
CA ARG A 379 -13.00 -24.19 15.24
C ARG A 379 -12.97 -23.78 13.77
N ASN A 380 -12.71 -22.51 13.46
CA ASN A 380 -12.99 -21.95 12.14
C ASN A 380 -11.70 -21.82 11.32
N THR A 381 -11.71 -22.28 10.07
CA THR A 381 -10.60 -22.11 9.13
C THR A 381 -10.57 -20.72 8.49
N ASP A 382 -11.67 -19.98 8.59
CA ASP A 382 -11.80 -18.61 8.12
C ASP A 382 -12.92 -17.89 8.90
N SER A 383 -12.98 -16.57 8.84
CA SER A 383 -14.06 -15.75 9.40
C SER A 383 -14.55 -14.74 8.37
N ALA A 384 -15.74 -14.16 8.59
CA ALA A 384 -16.32 -13.20 7.63
C ALA A 384 -15.42 -11.97 7.34
N ASN A 385 -14.51 -11.66 8.25
CA ASN A 385 -13.51 -10.60 8.11
C ASN A 385 -12.07 -11.12 7.92
N HIS A 386 -11.91 -12.44 7.75
CA HIS A 386 -10.64 -13.15 7.59
C HIS A 386 -9.61 -12.98 8.73
N ARG A 387 -10.03 -12.50 9.90
CA ARG A 387 -9.13 -12.12 11.01
C ARG A 387 -9.56 -12.56 12.40
N ASP A 388 -10.85 -12.73 12.67
CA ASP A 388 -11.32 -13.04 14.03
C ASP A 388 -11.05 -14.48 14.46
N HIS A 389 -10.96 -15.41 13.52
CA HIS A 389 -10.73 -16.83 13.80
C HIS A 389 -9.27 -17.14 14.20
N ILE A 390 -8.33 -16.23 13.89
CA ILE A 390 -6.92 -16.37 14.28
C ILE A 390 -6.30 -15.01 14.61
N VAL A 391 -5.81 -14.87 15.85
CA VAL A 391 -5.34 -13.60 16.40
C VAL A 391 -3.90 -13.67 16.87
N TYR A 392 -3.31 -12.51 17.09
CA TYR A 392 -1.95 -12.40 17.61
C TYR A 392 -1.90 -12.77 19.10
N PRO A 393 -0.85 -13.45 19.56
CA PRO A 393 -0.59 -13.58 20.99
C PRO A 393 -0.27 -12.22 21.62
N ASP A 394 -0.38 -12.14 22.94
CA ASP A 394 0.06 -10.96 23.69
C ASP A 394 1.59 -10.78 23.67
N GLY A 395 2.09 -9.69 24.27
CA GLY A 395 3.54 -9.41 24.32
C GLY A 395 4.39 -10.42 25.09
N ASN A 396 3.79 -11.38 25.81
CA ASN A 396 4.47 -12.51 26.44
C ASN A 396 4.31 -13.80 25.63
N GLY A 397 3.63 -13.75 24.48
CA GLY A 397 3.38 -14.90 23.61
C GLY A 397 2.19 -15.75 24.02
N LYS A 398 1.30 -15.26 24.89
CA LYS A 398 0.13 -16.00 25.35
C LYS A 398 -1.09 -15.72 24.48
N CYS A 399 -1.84 -16.77 24.15
CA CYS A 399 -3.10 -16.64 23.45
C CYS A 399 -4.22 -16.09 24.34
N PRO A 400 -5.13 -15.25 23.79
CA PRO A 400 -6.34 -14.83 24.48
C PRO A 400 -7.20 -16.02 24.92
N ARG A 401 -8.08 -15.79 25.91
CA ARG A 401 -8.98 -16.85 26.39
C ARG A 401 -9.87 -17.34 25.25
N GLY A 402 -9.96 -18.66 25.10
CA GLY A 402 -10.73 -19.31 24.04
C GLY A 402 -9.92 -19.64 22.79
N PHE A 403 -8.70 -19.10 22.68
CA PHE A 403 -7.78 -19.40 21.58
C PHE A 403 -6.71 -20.41 22.01
N LYS A 404 -6.27 -21.20 21.03
CA LYS A 404 -5.24 -22.22 21.14
C LYS A 404 -4.03 -21.80 20.32
N ALA A 405 -2.83 -22.07 20.84
CA ALA A 405 -1.61 -21.80 20.11
C ALA A 405 -1.45 -22.81 18.96
N VAL A 406 -1.21 -22.34 17.76
CA VAL A 406 -0.79 -23.13 16.59
C VAL A 406 0.63 -22.72 16.19
N PRO A 407 1.36 -23.50 15.37
CA PRO A 407 2.66 -23.07 14.86
C PRO A 407 2.56 -21.68 14.21
N GLN A 408 3.43 -20.76 14.63
CA GLN A 408 3.47 -19.42 14.06
C GLN A 408 4.26 -19.43 12.76
N LEU A 409 3.58 -19.18 11.65
CA LEU A 409 4.23 -18.90 10.37
C LEU A 409 5.01 -17.58 10.46
N ARG A 410 6.28 -17.64 10.08
CA ARG A 410 7.13 -16.50 9.73
C ARG A 410 7.57 -16.68 8.29
N ILE A 411 7.25 -15.71 7.43
CA ILE A 411 7.85 -15.58 6.10
C ILE A 411 8.90 -14.48 6.21
N SER A 412 10.11 -14.73 5.70
CA SER A 412 11.16 -13.72 5.61
C SER A 412 11.69 -13.64 4.19
N LEU A 413 11.70 -12.43 3.64
CA LEU A 413 12.04 -12.16 2.24
C LEU A 413 13.27 -11.25 2.24
N THR A 414 14.39 -11.73 1.70
CA THR A 414 15.63 -10.95 1.61
C THR A 414 15.87 -10.58 0.16
N TYR A 415 16.11 -9.29 -0.10
CA TYR A 415 16.29 -8.74 -1.44
C TYR A 415 17.69 -8.15 -1.61
N ASP A 416 18.25 -8.36 -2.80
CA ASP A 416 19.55 -7.79 -3.18
C ASP A 416 19.38 -6.41 -3.84
N ILE A 417 18.72 -5.49 -3.14
CA ILE A 417 18.50 -4.12 -3.63
C ILE A 417 19.78 -3.32 -3.44
N PRO A 418 20.39 -2.75 -4.50
CA PRO A 418 21.61 -1.97 -4.39
C PRO A 418 21.45 -0.78 -3.45
N ARG A 419 22.50 -0.44 -2.71
CA ARG A 419 22.43 0.62 -1.68
C ARG A 419 22.13 1.99 -2.30
N ASP A 420 22.70 2.27 -3.46
CA ASP A 420 22.43 3.47 -4.27
C ASP A 420 20.93 3.61 -4.58
N VAL A 421 20.27 2.54 -5.03
CA VAL A 421 18.80 2.49 -5.21
C VAL A 421 18.06 2.77 -3.91
N GLN A 422 18.49 2.19 -2.78
CA GLN A 422 17.86 2.44 -1.48
C GLN A 422 17.97 3.91 -1.04
N VAL A 423 19.15 4.52 -1.24
CA VAL A 423 19.40 5.92 -0.88
C VAL A 423 18.68 6.88 -1.81
N ALA A 424 18.50 6.50 -3.07
CA ALA A 424 17.79 7.28 -4.07
C ALA A 424 16.25 7.17 -3.97
N GLY A 425 15.72 6.31 -3.10
CA GLY A 425 14.27 6.14 -2.95
C GLY A 425 13.61 5.34 -4.08
N GLN A 426 14.41 4.54 -4.80
CA GLN A 426 14.03 3.96 -6.09
C GLN A 426 13.45 2.54 -5.99
N TYR A 427 13.08 2.08 -4.79
CA TYR A 427 12.39 0.80 -4.65
C TYR A 427 11.12 0.93 -3.83
N ALA A 428 10.08 0.22 -4.25
CA ALA A 428 8.75 0.34 -3.66
C ALA A 428 8.07 -1.02 -3.63
N VAL A 429 7.20 -1.23 -2.65
CA VAL A 429 6.26 -2.35 -2.67
C VAL A 429 5.08 -1.99 -3.56
N ASP A 430 4.61 -2.96 -4.33
CA ASP A 430 3.36 -2.86 -5.08
C ASP A 430 2.20 -2.61 -4.12
N ALA A 431 1.33 -1.67 -4.48
CA ALA A 431 0.23 -1.26 -3.64
C ALA A 431 -0.98 -0.77 -4.44
N PHE A 432 -2.12 -0.67 -3.78
CA PHE A 432 -3.27 0.06 -4.29
C PHE A 432 -2.86 1.52 -4.59
N PRO A 433 -3.38 2.16 -5.66
CA PRO A 433 -3.03 3.54 -6.00
C PRO A 433 -3.22 4.54 -4.85
N GLN A 434 -4.22 4.33 -3.98
CA GLN A 434 -4.51 5.21 -2.84
C GLN A 434 -3.51 5.06 -1.69
N GLU A 435 -2.69 4.01 -1.70
CA GLU A 435 -1.63 3.83 -0.72
C GLU A 435 -0.32 4.50 -1.17
N GLU A 436 -0.18 4.90 -2.43
CA GLU A 436 1.00 5.64 -2.94
C GLU A 436 2.33 4.96 -2.55
N HIS A 437 2.40 3.63 -2.68
CA HIS A 437 3.52 2.80 -2.24
C HIS A 437 3.93 2.96 -0.77
N ASN A 438 2.99 3.32 0.10
CA ASN A 438 3.21 3.37 1.54
C ASN A 438 3.72 2.01 2.06
N PRO A 439 4.96 1.90 2.57
CA PRO A 439 5.52 0.63 3.05
C PRO A 439 4.75 0.02 4.22
N PHE A 440 3.88 0.78 4.88
CA PHE A 440 3.03 0.26 5.95
C PHE A 440 1.81 -0.52 5.44
N SER A 441 1.46 -0.40 4.14
CA SER A 441 0.47 -1.23 3.46
C SER A 441 0.98 -2.63 3.09
N ASP A 442 2.23 -2.92 3.44
CA ASP A 442 2.80 -4.24 3.27
C ASP A 442 1.98 -5.32 4.00
N HIS A 443 1.79 -6.45 3.33
CA HIS A 443 0.92 -7.54 3.75
C HIS A 443 1.42 -8.87 3.20
N ASP A 444 0.84 -9.96 3.67
CA ASP A 444 1.13 -11.32 3.22
C ASP A 444 -0.07 -12.20 3.55
N ASP A 445 -0.30 -13.21 2.73
CA ASP A 445 -1.48 -14.03 2.73
C ASP A 445 -1.06 -15.51 2.71
N PHE A 446 -1.69 -16.29 3.58
CA PHE A 446 -1.41 -17.71 3.73
C PHE A 446 -2.69 -18.53 3.68
N ALA A 447 -2.74 -19.54 2.82
CA ALA A 447 -3.77 -20.58 2.84
C ALA A 447 -3.13 -21.94 3.09
N ASN A 448 -3.39 -22.53 4.25
CA ASN A 448 -2.83 -23.82 4.64
C ASN A 448 -3.47 -24.96 3.83
N VAL A 449 -2.70 -25.70 3.05
CA VAL A 449 -3.15 -26.91 2.34
C VAL A 449 -2.22 -28.09 2.65
N MET A 450 -1.39 -27.97 3.69
CA MET A 450 -0.57 -29.08 4.19
C MET A 450 -1.44 -30.32 4.43
N SER A 451 -0.94 -31.48 4.03
CA SER A 451 -1.54 -32.75 4.41
C SER A 451 -1.44 -32.95 5.93
N GLU A 452 -2.32 -33.80 6.46
CA GLU A 452 -2.28 -34.17 7.89
C GLU A 452 -0.91 -34.74 8.28
N GLU A 453 -0.25 -35.48 7.38
CA GLU A 453 1.09 -36.02 7.60
C GLU A 453 2.15 -34.92 7.74
N ILE A 454 2.17 -33.93 6.84
CA ILE A 454 3.10 -32.79 6.92
C ILE A 454 2.84 -32.01 8.21
N MET A 455 1.58 -31.70 8.51
CA MET A 455 1.21 -30.95 9.71
C MET A 455 1.63 -31.69 10.99
N ASN A 456 1.44 -33.01 11.05
CA ASN A 456 1.85 -33.81 12.21
C ASN A 456 3.38 -33.80 12.39
N ARG A 457 4.16 -33.94 11.30
CA ARG A 457 5.64 -33.85 11.36
C ARG A 457 6.09 -32.47 11.82
N LEU A 458 5.47 -31.41 11.30
CA LEU A 458 5.71 -30.03 11.68
C LEU A 458 5.47 -29.82 13.18
N VAL A 459 4.28 -30.15 13.67
CA VAL A 459 3.88 -30.00 15.08
C VAL A 459 4.78 -30.82 15.99
N GLN A 460 5.10 -32.06 15.62
CA GLN A 460 6.02 -32.90 16.38
C GLN A 460 7.42 -32.28 16.47
N CYS A 461 7.93 -31.75 15.36
CA CYS A 461 9.23 -31.08 15.35
C CYS A 461 9.27 -29.86 16.28
N VAL A 462 8.31 -28.94 16.12
CA VAL A 462 8.30 -27.70 16.92
C VAL A 462 8.04 -27.99 18.40
N ASN A 463 7.14 -28.93 18.72
CA ASN A 463 6.83 -29.30 20.10
C ASN A 463 7.96 -30.07 20.78
N SER A 464 8.80 -30.80 20.03
CA SER A 464 9.98 -31.47 20.57
C SER A 464 11.20 -30.55 20.73
N GLY A 465 11.09 -29.27 20.35
CA GLY A 465 12.19 -28.31 20.47
C GLY A 465 13.26 -28.46 19.39
N ARG A 466 12.99 -29.24 18.33
CA ARG A 466 13.91 -29.51 17.24
C ARG A 466 13.88 -28.41 16.19
N ARG A 467 14.96 -28.31 15.41
CA ARG A 467 15.00 -27.54 14.17
C ARG A 467 14.94 -28.52 13.00
N CYS A 468 13.85 -28.49 12.24
CA CYS A 468 13.66 -29.32 11.06
C CYS A 468 13.62 -28.44 9.82
N ARG A 469 14.03 -29.01 8.70
CA ARG A 469 13.97 -28.38 7.38
C ARG A 469 13.61 -29.45 6.38
N GLU A 470 12.66 -29.15 5.50
CA GLU A 470 12.17 -30.05 4.47
C GLU A 470 12.03 -29.36 3.13
#